data_AF-A0A2A6R9B3-F1
#
_entry.id   AF-A0A2A6R9B3-F1
#
_cell.length_a   1.000
_cell.length_b   1.000
_cell.length_c   1.000
_cell.angle_alpha   90.00
_cell.angle_beta   90.00
_cell.angle_gamma   90.00
#
_symmetry.space_group_name_H-M   'P 1'
#
loop_
_entity.id
_entity.type
_entity.pdbx_description
1 polymer ?
#
loop_
_entity_poly.entity_id
_entity_poly.type
_entity_poly.pdbx_seq_one_letter_code
_entity_poly.pdbx_strand_id
1 'polypeptide(L)'
;MCKTLRVRWTIIPKTAPQPWIACGGCGGLRAFRSSGKIRLNANGRKLDAWLIYKCLICERTWNRPIFERRTLRDIDPLTLDALQSNDPDWVRAETFNLDGLRRKAQRVDEFAEFDIAKEIRHESAGWTRLEIELTAQFATNIRLDRLLAGELKMSRSRLQALHDQGLCRTDPGGADIMRRRVRSGTLVTIDLAMEAERERLWKPLEAGGPL
;
A
#
# COMPACT_ATOMS: atom_id res chain seq x y z
N MET A 1 32.70 -15.47 -4.14
CA MET A 1 31.27 -15.75 -4.46
C MET A 1 30.43 -14.91 -3.50
N CYS A 2 29.55 -14.05 -4.00
CA CYS A 2 28.68 -13.26 -3.13
C CYS A 2 27.55 -14.17 -2.62
N LYS A 3 27.51 -14.40 -1.30
CA LYS A 3 26.50 -15.24 -0.67
C LYS A 3 25.33 -14.34 -0.28
N THR A 4 24.18 -14.54 -0.92
CA THR A 4 23.03 -13.63 -0.80
C THR A 4 21.82 -14.35 -0.24
N LEU A 5 21.08 -13.65 0.60
CA LEU A 5 19.70 -13.94 0.95
C LEU A 5 18.81 -12.94 0.22
N ARG A 6 17.96 -13.42 -0.69
CA ARG A 6 16.99 -12.61 -1.43
C ARG A 6 15.59 -12.92 -0.93
N VAL A 7 14.84 -11.85 -0.68
CA VAL A 7 13.54 -11.91 -0.02
C VAL A 7 12.59 -10.92 -0.66
N ARG A 8 11.30 -11.22 -0.65
CA ARG A 8 10.24 -10.31 -1.07
C ARG A 8 9.43 -9.88 0.14
N TRP A 9 9.22 -8.58 0.27
CA TRP A 9 8.33 -7.96 1.25
C TRP A 9 7.14 -7.36 0.52
N THR A 10 5.97 -7.93 0.76
CA THR A 10 4.70 -7.39 0.25
C THR A 10 4.04 -6.55 1.34
N ILE A 11 4.01 -5.24 1.14
CA ILE A 11 3.37 -4.27 2.04
C ILE A 11 1.88 -4.21 1.71
N ILE A 12 1.05 -4.50 2.72
CA ILE A 12 -0.40 -4.53 2.61
C ILE A 12 -0.95 -3.44 3.54
N PRO A 13 -1.39 -2.28 3.03
CA PRO A 13 -1.94 -1.23 3.90
C PRO A 13 -3.21 -1.72 4.59
N LYS A 14 -3.35 -1.42 5.89
CA LYS A 14 -4.51 -1.82 6.70
C LYS A 14 -5.69 -0.89 6.50
N THR A 15 -5.45 0.40 6.67
CA THR A 15 -6.49 1.41 6.71
C THR A 15 -6.58 2.12 5.36
N ALA A 16 -7.77 2.10 4.77
CA ALA A 16 -8.05 2.82 3.54
C ALA A 16 -7.98 4.35 3.74
N PRO A 17 -7.58 5.12 2.72
CA PRO A 17 -7.58 6.58 2.78
C PRO A 17 -8.99 7.12 3.05
N GLN A 18 -9.07 8.20 3.82
CA GLN A 18 -10.34 8.80 4.23
C GLN A 18 -10.47 10.22 3.67
N PRO A 19 -11.28 10.42 2.61
CA PRO A 19 -11.56 11.75 2.09
C PRO A 19 -12.42 12.57 3.07
N TRP A 20 -12.12 13.86 3.16
CA TRP A 20 -12.95 14.82 3.88
C TRP A 20 -13.95 15.48 2.94
N ILE A 21 -15.24 15.24 3.20
CA ILE A 21 -16.37 15.69 2.37
C ILE A 21 -17.34 16.50 3.23
N ALA A 22 -17.99 17.50 2.64
CA ALA A 22 -19.05 18.25 3.29
C ALA A 22 -20.23 17.33 3.59
N CYS A 23 -20.47 17.06 4.86
CA CYS A 23 -21.53 16.17 5.30
C CYS A 23 -22.80 16.98 5.65
N GLY A 24 -23.86 16.82 4.85
CA GLY A 24 -25.16 17.47 5.13
C GLY A 24 -25.83 17.03 6.43
N GLY A 25 -25.45 15.89 7.01
CA GLY A 25 -25.95 15.45 8.33
C GLY A 25 -25.21 16.09 9.50
N CYS A 26 -23.91 16.38 9.35
CA CYS A 26 -23.08 16.96 10.41
C CYS A 26 -22.90 18.49 10.26
N GLY A 27 -23.36 19.08 9.16
CA GLY A 27 -23.22 20.51 8.89
C GLY A 27 -21.77 20.98 8.63
N GLY A 28 -20.87 20.09 8.21
CA GLY A 28 -19.47 20.46 7.98
C GLY A 28 -18.62 19.36 7.35
N LEU A 29 -17.33 19.66 7.12
CA LEU A 29 -16.37 18.68 6.60
C LEU A 29 -16.19 17.54 7.62
N ARG A 30 -16.31 16.31 7.15
CA ARG A 30 -16.06 15.10 7.93
C ARG A 30 -15.29 14.09 7.09
N ALA A 31 -14.52 13.24 7.76
CA ALA A 31 -13.91 12.08 7.15
C ALA A 31 -14.97 11.02 6.80
N PHE A 32 -14.80 10.38 5.65
CA PHE A 32 -15.65 9.29 5.17
C PHE A 32 -14.81 8.04 4.95
N ARG A 33 -15.38 6.88 5.26
CA ARG A 33 -14.80 5.56 4.95
C ARG A 33 -15.56 4.89 3.81
N SER A 34 -14.87 4.12 2.98
CA SER A 34 -15.52 3.25 1.99
C SER A 34 -16.40 2.24 2.72
N SER A 35 -17.61 2.01 2.21
CA SER A 35 -18.47 0.93 2.71
C SER A 35 -18.19 -0.41 2.04
N GLY A 36 -17.25 -0.46 1.10
CA GLY A 36 -16.96 -1.65 0.30
C GLY A 36 -18.08 -2.05 -0.67
N LYS A 37 -19.00 -1.12 -0.98
CA LYS A 37 -20.17 -1.39 -1.83
C LYS A 37 -20.23 -0.46 -3.02
N ILE A 38 -20.55 -1.02 -4.17
CA ILE A 38 -20.77 -0.31 -5.42
C ILE A 38 -22.27 -0.12 -5.62
N ARG A 39 -22.64 1.07 -6.09
CA ARG A 39 -23.97 1.36 -6.61
C ARG A 39 -23.88 1.46 -8.12
N LEU A 40 -24.68 0.65 -8.80
CA LEU A 40 -24.90 0.76 -10.24
C LEU A 40 -26.29 1.35 -10.49
N ASN A 41 -26.40 2.21 -11.52
CA ASN A 41 -27.67 2.73 -12.00
C ASN A 41 -27.70 2.71 -13.52
N ALA A 42 -28.65 1.98 -14.07
CA ALA A 42 -28.85 1.90 -15.51
C ALA A 42 -29.84 2.96 -16.00
N ASN A 43 -29.56 3.56 -17.15
CA ASN A 43 -30.48 4.44 -17.86
C ASN A 43 -30.38 4.14 -19.37
N GLY A 44 -31.26 3.27 -19.84
CA GLY A 44 -31.18 2.72 -21.19
C GLY A 44 -29.83 2.03 -21.43
N ARG A 45 -29.07 2.49 -22.42
CA ARG A 45 -27.74 1.94 -22.76
C ARG A 45 -26.58 2.55 -21.96
N LYS A 46 -26.88 3.42 -21.00
CA LYS A 46 -25.87 4.09 -20.17
C LYS A 46 -25.88 3.53 -18.74
N LEU A 47 -24.71 3.53 -18.12
CA LEU A 47 -24.51 3.11 -16.75
C LEU A 47 -23.78 4.21 -15.96
N ASP A 48 -24.26 4.42 -14.74
CA ASP A 48 -23.58 5.19 -13.70
C ASP A 48 -23.07 4.20 -12.64
N ALA A 49 -21.84 4.42 -12.16
CA ALA A 49 -21.23 3.61 -11.11
C ALA A 49 -20.63 4.50 -10.03
N TRP A 50 -20.96 4.22 -8.78
CA TRP A 50 -20.39 4.92 -7.61
C TRP A 50 -19.86 3.91 -6.60
N LEU A 51 -18.73 4.23 -5.98
CA LEU A 51 -18.29 3.59 -4.75
C LEU A 51 -18.94 4.31 -3.57
N ILE A 52 -19.62 3.57 -2.71
CA ILE A 52 -20.35 4.11 -1.56
C ILE A 52 -19.38 4.36 -0.41
N TYR A 53 -19.46 5.57 0.15
CA TYR A 53 -18.75 5.98 1.36
C TYR A 53 -19.73 6.38 2.45
N LYS A 54 -19.29 6.26 3.70
CA LYS A 54 -20.06 6.56 4.91
C LYS A 54 -19.33 7.55 5.78
N CYS A 55 -20.04 8.59 6.23
CA CYS A 55 -19.51 9.55 7.18
C CYS A 55 -19.17 8.82 8.49
N LEU A 56 -17.97 9.02 9.01
CA LEU A 56 -17.53 8.37 10.25
C LEU A 56 -18.30 8.79 11.51
N ILE A 57 -19.07 9.88 11.43
CA ILE A 57 -19.81 10.43 12.58
C ILE A 57 -21.31 10.08 12.53
N CYS A 58 -21.94 10.23 11.36
CA CYS A 58 -23.40 10.08 11.24
C CYS A 58 -23.84 9.02 10.23
N GLU A 59 -22.91 8.24 9.65
CA GLU A 59 -23.17 7.18 8.67
C GLU A 59 -23.94 7.61 7.40
N ARG A 60 -24.08 8.92 7.17
CA ARG A 60 -24.66 9.44 5.93
C ARG A 60 -23.80 9.01 4.74
N THR A 61 -24.49 8.63 3.67
CA THR A 61 -23.84 8.18 2.44
C THR A 61 -23.29 9.35 1.63
N TRP A 62 -22.09 9.17 1.10
CA TRP A 62 -21.58 9.89 -0.06
C TRP A 62 -21.30 8.88 -1.18
N ASN A 63 -21.86 9.10 -2.37
CA ASN A 63 -21.62 8.26 -3.53
C ASN A 63 -20.47 8.85 -4.33
N ARG A 64 -19.26 8.28 -4.19
CA ARG A 64 -18.10 8.72 -4.95
C ARG A 64 -18.22 8.21 -6.40
N PRO A 65 -18.29 9.09 -7.42
CA PRO A 65 -18.38 8.65 -8.79
C PRO A 65 -17.12 7.89 -9.23
N ILE A 66 -17.31 6.71 -9.81
CA ILE A 66 -16.30 5.98 -10.58
C ILE A 66 -16.39 6.46 -12.03
N PHE A 67 -17.60 6.38 -12.59
CA PHE A 67 -17.99 7.02 -13.84
C PHE A 67 -19.48 7.30 -13.84
N GLU A 68 -19.90 8.26 -14.66
CA GLU A 68 -21.30 8.63 -14.84
C GLU A 68 -21.61 8.67 -16.34
N ARG A 69 -22.79 8.18 -16.71
CA ARG A 69 -23.38 8.18 -18.05
C ARG A 69 -22.52 7.51 -19.13
N ARG A 70 -21.79 6.46 -18.76
CA ARG A 70 -20.94 5.71 -19.70
C ARG A 70 -21.77 4.70 -20.50
N THR A 71 -21.58 4.62 -21.81
CA THR A 71 -22.27 3.61 -22.64
C THR A 71 -21.78 2.22 -22.25
N LEU A 72 -22.69 1.25 -22.10
CA LEU A 72 -22.32 -0.13 -21.72
C LEU A 72 -21.24 -0.73 -22.62
N ARG A 73 -21.30 -0.47 -23.94
CA ARG A 73 -20.31 -0.97 -24.91
C ARG A 73 -18.91 -0.36 -24.75
N ASP A 74 -18.81 0.78 -24.07
CA ASP A 74 -17.55 1.52 -23.84
C ASP A 74 -16.94 1.15 -22.47
N ILE A 75 -17.58 0.23 -21.73
CA ILE A 75 -17.09 -0.29 -20.45
C ILE A 75 -16.40 -1.62 -20.74
N ASP A 76 -15.17 -1.75 -20.27
CA ASP A 76 -14.41 -2.99 -20.33
C ASP A 76 -15.21 -4.13 -19.64
N PRO A 77 -15.37 -5.32 -20.26
CA PRO A 77 -16.18 -6.39 -19.71
C PRO A 77 -15.74 -6.86 -18.32
N LEU A 78 -14.43 -6.91 -18.03
CA LEU A 78 -13.92 -7.30 -16.72
C LEU A 78 -14.27 -6.25 -15.66
N THR A 79 -14.19 -4.98 -16.03
CA THR A 79 -14.63 -3.87 -15.17
C THR A 79 -16.14 -3.96 -14.90
N LEU A 80 -16.96 -4.24 -15.92
CA LEU A 80 -18.40 -4.38 -15.74
C LEU A 80 -18.75 -5.54 -14.82
N ASP A 81 -18.13 -6.70 -15.01
CA ASP A 81 -18.33 -7.88 -14.15
C ASP A 81 -17.92 -7.60 -12.71
N ALA A 82 -16.73 -7.02 -12.48
CA ALA A 82 -16.28 -6.62 -11.15
C ALA A 82 -17.23 -5.64 -10.46
N LEU A 83 -17.81 -4.69 -11.23
CA LEU A 83 -18.80 -3.76 -10.69
C LEU A 83 -20.11 -4.46 -10.33
N GLN A 84 -20.56 -5.42 -11.13
CA GLN A 84 -21.81 -6.17 -10.93
C GLN A 84 -21.70 -7.16 -9.76
N SER A 85 -20.56 -7.86 -9.65
CA SER A 85 -20.27 -8.82 -8.57
C SER A 85 -19.85 -8.14 -7.27
N ASN A 86 -19.58 -6.83 -7.31
CA ASN A 86 -19.00 -6.08 -6.21
C ASN A 86 -17.67 -6.72 -5.75
N ASP A 87 -16.81 -7.00 -6.73
CA ASP A 87 -15.53 -7.69 -6.53
C ASP A 87 -14.69 -7.01 -5.43
N PRO A 88 -14.34 -7.72 -4.34
CA PRO A 88 -13.60 -7.13 -3.22
C PRO A 88 -12.25 -6.52 -3.59
N ASP A 89 -11.50 -7.13 -4.52
CA ASP A 89 -10.17 -6.64 -4.89
C ASP A 89 -10.26 -5.39 -5.76
N TRP A 90 -11.22 -5.34 -6.68
CA TRP A 90 -11.52 -4.18 -7.49
C TRP A 90 -12.03 -3.02 -6.63
N VAL A 91 -12.96 -3.29 -5.71
CA VAL A 91 -13.46 -2.31 -4.73
C VAL A 91 -12.32 -1.79 -3.86
N ARG A 92 -11.40 -2.66 -3.45
CA ARG A 92 -10.23 -2.28 -2.67
C ARG A 92 -9.30 -1.39 -3.49
N ALA A 93 -9.03 -1.72 -4.75
CA ALA A 93 -8.23 -0.89 -5.64
C ALA A 93 -8.84 0.50 -5.83
N GLU A 94 -10.15 0.59 -6.05
CA GLU A 94 -10.83 1.86 -6.20
C GLU A 94 -10.91 2.64 -4.89
N THR A 95 -10.96 1.96 -3.75
CA THR A 95 -10.89 2.57 -2.41
C THR A 95 -9.54 3.23 -2.15
N PHE A 96 -8.44 2.63 -2.63
CA PHE A 96 -7.08 3.17 -2.52
C PHE A 96 -6.67 4.10 -3.69
N ASN A 97 -7.59 4.41 -4.60
CA ASN A 97 -7.39 5.34 -5.71
C ASN A 97 -7.32 6.80 -5.21
N LEU A 98 -6.13 7.21 -4.72
CA LEU A 98 -5.89 8.53 -4.14
C LEU A 98 -6.18 9.67 -5.12
N ASP A 99 -5.87 9.50 -6.40
CA ASP A 99 -6.13 10.54 -7.41
C ASP A 99 -7.63 10.70 -7.65
N GLY A 100 -8.37 9.60 -7.66
CA GLY A 100 -9.82 9.59 -7.69
C GLY A 100 -10.46 10.23 -6.44
N LEU A 101 -9.84 10.10 -5.27
CA LEU A 101 -10.27 10.78 -4.04
C LEU A 101 -9.97 12.27 -4.06
N ARG A 102 -8.75 12.66 -4.41
CA ARG A 102 -8.29 14.06 -4.43
C ARG A 102 -9.04 14.92 -5.45
N ARG A 103 -9.56 14.33 -6.52
CA ARG A 103 -10.46 15.02 -7.46
C ARG A 103 -11.80 15.46 -6.84
N LYS A 104 -12.20 14.87 -5.70
CA LYS A 104 -13.49 15.14 -5.04
C LYS A 104 -13.35 15.67 -3.61
N ALA A 105 -12.17 15.58 -3.01
CA ALA A 105 -11.89 16.00 -1.65
C ALA A 105 -10.62 16.86 -1.60
N GLN A 106 -10.68 18.00 -0.89
CA GLN A 106 -9.52 18.87 -0.68
C GLN A 106 -8.49 18.25 0.28
N ARG A 107 -8.95 17.36 1.17
CA ARG A 107 -8.12 16.65 2.14
C ARG A 107 -8.46 15.17 2.10
N VAL A 108 -7.42 14.34 2.14
CA VAL A 108 -7.53 12.89 2.28
C VAL A 108 -6.55 12.48 3.37
N ASP A 109 -7.07 11.87 4.44
CA ASP A 109 -6.22 11.29 5.46
C ASP A 109 -5.66 9.95 4.95
N GLU A 110 -4.34 9.80 5.03
CA GLU A 110 -3.61 8.60 4.63
C GLU A 110 -2.95 7.96 5.85
N PHE A 111 -3.02 6.64 5.94
CA PHE A 111 -2.63 5.87 7.11
C PHE A 111 -1.32 5.11 6.86
N ALA A 112 -0.51 4.98 7.90
CA ALA A 112 0.81 4.35 7.82
C ALA A 112 0.80 2.90 8.28
N GLU A 113 -0.34 2.40 8.76
CA GLU A 113 -0.54 1.04 9.26
C GLU A 113 -0.58 0.04 8.10
N PHE A 114 0.20 -1.03 8.25
CA PHE A 114 0.34 -2.08 7.24
C PHE A 114 0.52 -3.45 7.91
N ASP A 115 0.23 -4.50 7.15
CA ASP A 115 0.79 -5.83 7.33
C ASP A 115 1.91 -6.06 6.30
N ILE A 116 2.79 -7.00 6.60
CA ILE A 116 3.88 -7.37 5.70
C ILE A 116 3.93 -8.88 5.53
N ALA A 117 3.82 -9.35 4.30
CA ALA A 117 4.11 -10.74 3.95
C ALA A 117 5.57 -10.84 3.50
N LYS A 118 6.33 -11.76 4.10
CA LYS A 118 7.75 -11.98 3.79
C LYS A 118 7.93 -13.34 3.15
N GLU A 119 8.64 -13.39 2.04
CA GLU A 119 8.90 -14.62 1.30
C GLU A 119 10.39 -14.73 0.94
N ILE A 120 11.00 -15.87 1.22
CA ILE A 120 12.38 -16.16 0.82
C ILE A 120 12.37 -16.58 -0.65
N ARG A 121 13.12 -15.84 -1.48
CA ARG A 121 13.28 -16.12 -2.92
C ARG A 121 14.55 -16.91 -3.21
N HIS A 122 15.59 -16.69 -2.42
CA HIS A 122 16.86 -17.38 -2.56
C HIS A 122 17.64 -17.28 -1.25
N GLU A 123 18.29 -18.36 -0.83
CA GLU A 123 19.14 -18.36 0.36
C GLU A 123 20.44 -19.11 0.08
N SER A 124 21.57 -18.41 0.26
CA SER A 124 22.90 -18.99 0.20
C SER A 124 23.43 -19.26 1.62
N ALA A 125 24.07 -20.43 1.82
CA ALA A 125 24.68 -20.77 3.10
C ALA A 125 25.79 -19.79 3.51
N GLY A 126 25.64 -19.17 4.68
CA GLY A 126 26.57 -18.15 5.19
C GLY A 126 26.48 -16.83 4.42
N TRP A 127 25.26 -16.45 3.99
CA TRP A 127 25.01 -15.18 3.32
C TRP A 127 25.57 -14.00 4.11
N THR A 128 26.11 -13.04 3.37
CA THR A 128 26.62 -11.76 3.89
C THR A 128 25.91 -10.58 3.26
N ARG A 129 25.06 -10.81 2.25
CA ARG A 129 24.25 -9.79 1.60
C ARG A 129 22.77 -10.12 1.73
N LEU A 130 21.98 -9.13 2.13
CA LEU A 130 20.52 -9.19 2.16
C LEU A 130 19.95 -8.35 1.03
N GLU A 131 19.08 -8.93 0.22
CA GLU A 131 18.38 -8.26 -0.87
C GLU A 131 16.88 -8.34 -0.66
N ILE A 132 16.24 -7.20 -0.39
CA ILE A 132 14.81 -7.07 -0.10
C ILE A 132 14.12 -6.41 -1.29
N GLU A 133 13.32 -7.19 -2.01
CA GLU A 133 12.40 -6.68 -3.02
C GLU A 133 11.12 -6.18 -2.34
N LEU A 134 10.84 -4.88 -2.43
CA LEU A 134 9.63 -4.27 -1.89
C LEU A 134 8.52 -4.27 -2.93
N THR A 135 7.39 -4.87 -2.59
CA THR A 135 6.17 -4.82 -3.40
C THR A 135 5.04 -4.18 -2.61
N ALA A 136 4.24 -3.34 -3.27
CA ALA A 136 3.08 -2.73 -2.66
C ALA A 136 2.00 -2.56 -3.72
N GLN A 137 0.84 -3.22 -3.51
CA GLN A 137 -0.27 -3.14 -4.46
C GLN A 137 -0.91 -1.75 -4.48
N PHE A 138 -0.86 -1.04 -3.35
CA PHE A 138 -1.47 0.27 -3.17
C PHE A 138 -0.47 1.25 -2.59
N ALA A 139 -0.72 2.55 -2.80
CA ALA A 139 0.08 3.60 -2.19
C ALA A 139 0.03 3.47 -0.66
N THR A 140 1.20 3.36 -0.05
CA THR A 140 1.37 3.22 1.39
C THR A 140 2.02 4.48 1.95
N ASN A 141 1.43 5.06 2.99
CA ASN A 141 1.95 6.28 3.62
C ASN A 141 3.04 5.95 4.66
N ILE A 142 4.00 5.10 4.30
CA ILE A 142 5.14 4.74 5.14
C ILE A 142 6.45 5.10 4.44
N ARG A 143 7.36 5.71 5.21
CA ARG A 143 8.73 5.99 4.76
C ARG A 143 9.58 4.72 4.75
N LEU A 144 10.48 4.63 3.78
CA LEU A 144 11.37 3.48 3.63
C LEU A 144 12.22 3.22 4.89
N ASP A 145 12.81 4.27 5.47
CA ASP A 145 13.61 4.14 6.70
C ASP A 145 12.81 3.61 7.89
N ARG A 146 11.55 4.02 8.03
CA ARG A 146 10.64 3.53 9.08
C ARG A 146 10.27 2.07 8.88
N LEU A 147 9.98 1.68 7.64
CA LEU A 147 9.70 0.28 7.29
C LEU A 147 10.90 -0.60 7.64
N LEU A 148 12.07 -0.28 7.08
CA LEU A 148 13.30 -1.05 7.29
C LEU A 148 13.68 -1.09 8.78
N ALA A 149 13.58 0.02 9.50
CA ALA A 149 13.91 0.06 10.92
C ALA A 149 13.01 -0.87 11.76
N GLY A 150 11.70 -0.84 11.51
CA GLY A 150 10.73 -1.66 12.23
C GLY A 150 10.89 -3.16 11.95
N GLU A 151 11.17 -3.50 10.69
CA GLU A 151 11.25 -4.88 10.24
C GLU A 151 12.61 -5.55 10.47
N LEU A 152 13.71 -4.80 10.34
CA LEU A 152 15.07 -5.30 10.59
C LEU A 152 15.51 -5.13 12.06
N LYS A 153 14.67 -4.51 12.90
CA LYS A 153 15.02 -4.15 14.29
C LYS A 153 16.30 -3.30 14.39
N MET A 154 16.52 -2.44 13.40
CA MET A 154 17.66 -1.51 13.35
C MET A 154 17.19 -0.08 13.60
N SER A 155 18.01 0.72 14.26
CA SER A 155 17.70 2.15 14.40
C SER A 155 17.77 2.85 13.03
N ARG A 156 16.96 3.91 12.85
CA ARG A 156 16.98 4.72 11.62
C ARG A 156 18.33 5.39 11.39
N SER A 157 19.02 5.83 12.45
CA SER A 157 20.36 6.40 12.35
C SER A 157 21.39 5.38 11.86
N ARG A 158 21.28 4.11 12.29
CA ARG A 158 22.15 3.03 11.82
C ARG A 158 21.88 2.71 10.34
N LEU A 159 20.62 2.63 9.93
CA LEU A 159 20.26 2.44 8.52
C LEU A 159 20.78 3.58 7.64
N GLN A 160 20.69 4.82 8.11
CA GLN A 160 21.25 5.98 7.41
C GLN A 160 22.78 5.90 7.33
N ALA A 161 23.47 5.55 8.41
CA ALA A 161 24.93 5.39 8.40
C ALA A 161 25.39 4.29 7.43
N LEU A 162 24.69 3.15 7.37
CA LEU A 162 24.95 2.10 6.39
C LEU A 162 24.73 2.60 4.96
N HIS A 163 23.70 3.41 4.74
CA HIS A 163 23.44 4.00 3.43
C HIS A 163 24.53 4.98 3.02
N ASP A 164 24.97 5.85 3.93
CA ASP A 164 26.02 6.84 3.69
C ASP A 164 27.38 6.18 3.44
N GLN A 165 27.63 5.01 4.03
CA GLN A 165 28.82 4.17 3.79
C GLN A 165 28.71 3.31 2.52
N GLY A 166 27.58 3.35 1.80
CA GLY A 166 27.34 2.51 0.62
C GLY A 166 27.10 1.02 0.91
N LEU A 167 26.98 0.65 2.19
CA LEU A 167 26.65 -0.71 2.65
C LEU A 167 25.16 -1.00 2.53
N CYS A 168 24.30 0.01 2.60
CA CYS A 168 22.88 -0.10 2.26
C CYS A 168 22.60 0.70 0.98
N ARG A 169 22.11 0.04 -0.06
CA ARG A 169 21.80 0.66 -1.35
C ARG A 169 20.38 0.36 -1.74
N THR A 170 19.80 1.22 -2.57
CA THR A 170 18.47 1.00 -3.14
C THR A 170 18.52 1.09 -4.66
N ASP A 171 17.62 0.38 -5.33
CA ASP A 171 17.33 0.52 -6.74
C ASP A 171 15.81 0.70 -6.91
N PRO A 172 15.31 1.85 -7.40
CA PRO A 172 16.07 3.04 -7.79
C PRO A 172 16.83 3.69 -6.63
N GLY A 173 18.03 4.20 -6.92
CA GLY A 173 18.89 4.89 -5.96
C GLY A 173 18.52 6.36 -5.73
N GLY A 174 19.15 7.00 -4.74
CA GLY A 174 19.11 8.44 -4.53
C GLY A 174 19.40 8.86 -3.09
N ALA A 175 20.03 10.02 -2.90
CA ALA A 175 20.48 10.48 -1.57
C ALA A 175 19.36 10.51 -0.50
N ASP A 176 18.13 10.87 -0.89
CA ASP A 176 16.98 10.95 0.03
C ASP A 176 16.05 9.74 -0.03
N ILE A 177 16.41 8.65 -0.73
CA ILE A 177 15.50 7.51 -0.94
C ILE A 177 14.97 6.91 0.37
N MET A 178 15.82 6.86 1.40
CA MET A 178 15.46 6.41 2.75
C MET A 178 14.34 7.25 3.39
N ARG A 179 14.25 8.53 3.04
CA ARG A 179 13.24 9.47 3.56
C ARG A 179 11.99 9.53 2.69
N ARG A 180 11.97 8.85 1.54
CA ARG A 180 10.81 8.77 0.65
C ARG A 180 9.84 7.69 1.09
N ARG A 181 8.59 7.80 0.63
CA ARG A 181 7.58 6.75 0.78
C ARG A 181 8.02 5.49 0.04
N VAL A 182 7.66 4.33 0.56
CA VAL A 182 7.90 3.04 -0.09
C VAL A 182 7.28 3.04 -1.49
N ARG A 183 8.01 2.48 -2.45
CA ARG A 183 7.57 2.29 -3.83
C ARG A 183 7.69 0.82 -4.19
N SER A 184 6.64 0.28 -4.80
CA SER A 184 6.70 -1.07 -5.37
C SER A 184 7.82 -1.16 -6.40
N GLY A 185 8.56 -2.26 -6.41
CA GLY A 185 9.73 -2.47 -7.25
C GLY A 185 11.04 -1.92 -6.67
N THR A 186 11.02 -1.31 -5.47
CA THR A 186 12.27 -0.89 -4.82
C THR A 186 13.03 -2.12 -4.34
N LEU A 187 14.27 -2.31 -4.80
CA LEU A 187 15.19 -3.30 -4.27
C LEU A 187 16.11 -2.64 -3.24
N VAL A 188 16.16 -3.16 -2.03
CA VAL A 188 17.10 -2.73 -0.98
C VAL A 188 18.18 -3.79 -0.82
N THR A 189 19.44 -3.40 -0.97
CA THR A 189 20.59 -4.29 -0.79
C THR A 189 21.39 -3.84 0.43
N ILE A 190 21.56 -4.72 1.41
CA ILE A 190 22.34 -4.45 2.62
C ILE A 190 23.51 -5.43 2.69
N ASP A 191 24.72 -4.88 2.75
CA ASP A 191 25.92 -5.62 3.06
C ASP A 191 26.02 -5.78 4.58
N LEU A 192 25.99 -7.05 5.01
CA LEU A 192 25.99 -7.51 6.38
C LEU A 192 27.22 -8.40 6.65
N ALA A 193 28.29 -8.29 5.84
CA ALA A 193 29.50 -9.08 6.01
C ALA A 193 30.17 -8.90 7.38
N MET A 194 30.09 -7.69 7.94
CA MET A 194 30.66 -7.34 9.26
C MET A 194 29.64 -7.51 10.41
N GLU A 195 28.43 -7.97 10.12
CA GLU A 195 27.36 -8.06 11.11
C GLU A 195 27.34 -9.45 11.76
N ALA A 196 27.81 -9.49 13.01
CA ALA A 196 27.95 -10.72 13.80
C ALA A 196 26.61 -11.43 14.04
N GLU A 197 25.50 -10.68 14.11
CA GLU A 197 24.15 -11.21 14.35
C GLU A 197 23.22 -11.12 13.12
N ARG A 198 23.78 -11.15 11.89
CA ARG A 198 23.00 -11.00 10.65
C ARG A 198 21.82 -11.97 10.51
N GLU A 199 21.95 -13.19 11.02
CA GLU A 199 20.84 -14.16 11.02
C GLU A 199 19.66 -13.72 11.90
N ARG A 200 19.90 -12.96 12.99
CA ARG A 200 18.84 -12.48 13.89
C ARG A 200 18.12 -11.23 13.35
N LEU A 201 18.76 -10.48 12.46
CA LEU A 201 18.13 -9.34 11.77
C LEU A 201 17.02 -9.77 10.81
N TRP A 202 17.07 -11.03 10.35
CA TRP A 202 16.14 -11.57 9.36
C TRP A 202 15.32 -12.77 9.85
N LYS A 203 15.84 -13.59 10.79
CA LYS A 203 15.18 -14.83 11.20
C LYS A 203 13.70 -14.53 11.47
N PRO A 204 12.78 -15.25 10.79
CA PRO A 204 11.36 -14.98 10.92
C PRO A 204 11.01 -15.04 12.41
N LEU A 205 10.22 -14.08 12.87
CA LEU A 205 9.22 -14.46 13.85
C LEU A 205 8.39 -15.54 13.16
N GLU A 206 8.69 -16.81 13.42
CA GLU A 206 7.73 -17.88 13.19
C GLU A 206 6.51 -17.56 14.06
N ALA A 207 5.51 -16.92 13.47
CA ALA A 207 4.18 -16.81 14.05
C ALA A 207 3.20 -16.37 12.95
N GLY A 208 2.35 -17.31 12.51
CA GLY A 208 1.20 -17.00 11.68
C GLY A 208 0.86 -18.03 10.60
N GLY A 209 1.06 -19.33 10.85
CA GLY A 209 0.26 -20.33 10.14
C GLY A 209 -1.23 -20.13 10.52
N PRO A 210 -2.17 -20.30 9.58
CA PRO A 210 -3.59 -20.14 9.88
C PRO A 210 -4.03 -21.24 10.87
N LEU A 211 -4.72 -20.82 11.94
CA LEU A 211 -5.69 -21.66 12.64
C LEU A 211 -7.03 -21.55 11.89
#